data_AF-A0A315BTL4-F1
#
_entry.id   AF-A0A315BTL4-F1
#
_cell.length_a   1.000
_cell.length_b   1.000
_cell.length_c   1.000
_cell.angle_alpha   90.00
_cell.angle_beta   90.00
_cell.angle_gamma   90.00
#
_symmetry.space_group_name_H-M   'P 1'
#
loop_
_entity.id
_entity.type
_entity.pdbx_description
1 polymer ?
#
loop_
_entity_poly.entity_id
_entity_poly.type
_entity_poly.pdbx_seq_one_letter_code
_entity_poly.pdbx_strand_id
1 'polypeptide(L)'
;MVLIKKTPSELQHVPQQTLQMCFAAVTENHQALEYVDPEFAEQASLMIAVLENPMSILDIWSKGEIEISQEIFVAAMQKEPEKILSEAWEINMLFEQDVYAAALKLDGTLIQLIDSPQRDGVIDVALNHSPFAIEHLSSEEKTHARCLSVVNRDGMLLEFVIQDSIDICIAAVHQNPMAIKFVDLAWQTPVVFVEAMKKASECNQLLPFMSQFYTLQHWSPPLKSQLIAFVHTVASLNAGSFPEPLVRDLLDCSLQLR
;
A
#
# COMPACT_ATOMS: atom_id res chain seq x y z
N MET A 1 27.65 -16.85 10.63
CA MET A 1 27.28 -15.51 11.13
C MET A 1 27.90 -15.36 12.52
N VAL A 2 29.08 -14.73 12.62
CA VAL A 2 29.70 -14.44 13.92
C VAL A 2 28.94 -13.26 14.51
N LEU A 3 28.28 -13.47 15.65
CA LEU A 3 27.57 -12.42 16.38
C LEU A 3 28.61 -11.58 17.13
N ILE A 4 29.16 -10.57 16.46
CA ILE A 4 30.00 -9.55 17.07
C ILE A 4 29.05 -8.60 17.79
N LYS A 5 28.69 -8.91 19.05
CA LYS A 5 27.55 -8.24 19.71
C LYS A 5 27.86 -7.53 21.02
N LYS A 6 29.10 -7.56 21.51
CA LYS A 6 29.36 -7.06 22.88
C LYS A 6 30.64 -6.29 23.10
N THR A 7 31.72 -6.55 22.36
CA THR A 7 32.96 -5.77 22.52
C THR A 7 33.50 -5.29 21.19
N PRO A 8 33.81 -3.97 21.04
CA PRO A 8 34.39 -3.40 19.81
C PRO A 8 35.63 -4.16 19.32
N SER A 9 36.43 -4.66 20.25
CA SER A 9 37.68 -5.36 20.00
C SER A 9 37.50 -6.77 19.43
N GLU A 10 36.29 -7.34 19.38
CA GLU A 10 36.06 -8.64 18.73
C GLU A 10 36.41 -8.59 17.23
N LEU A 11 36.25 -7.43 16.57
CA LEU A 11 36.61 -7.25 15.16
C LEU A 11 38.12 -7.48 14.92
N GLN A 12 38.96 -7.11 15.89
CA GLN A 12 40.42 -7.21 15.79
C GLN A 12 40.91 -8.65 15.58
N HIS A 13 40.09 -9.64 15.97
CA HIS A 13 40.43 -11.06 15.88
C HIS A 13 39.77 -11.74 14.68
N VAL A 14 39.04 -11.00 13.85
CA VAL A 14 38.46 -11.50 12.61
C VAL A 14 39.52 -11.41 11.51
N PRO A 15 40.03 -12.54 10.99
CA PRO A 15 41.13 -12.53 10.02
C PRO A 15 40.72 -12.09 8.60
N GLN A 16 39.41 -12.12 8.30
CA GLN A 16 38.85 -11.66 7.03
C GLN A 16 37.57 -10.91 7.33
N GLN A 17 37.67 -9.58 7.41
CA GLN A 17 36.50 -8.74 7.61
C GLN A 17 35.69 -8.64 6.31
N THR A 18 34.41 -8.32 6.47
CA THR A 18 33.53 -7.97 5.35
C THR A 18 32.87 -6.65 5.69
N LEU A 19 32.49 -5.87 4.67
CA LEU A 19 31.83 -4.58 4.87
C LEU A 19 30.60 -4.70 5.78
N GLN A 20 29.79 -5.76 5.60
CA GLN A 20 28.62 -6.03 6.43
C GLN A 20 28.97 -6.27 7.92
N MET A 21 30.07 -6.97 8.20
CA MET A 21 30.54 -7.18 9.58
C MET A 21 31.02 -5.87 10.20
N CYS A 22 31.74 -5.05 9.43
CA CYS A 22 32.19 -3.74 9.87
C CYS A 22 31.01 -2.82 10.18
N PHE A 23 30.02 -2.75 9.28
CA PHE A 23 28.78 -1.99 9.51
C PHE A 23 28.04 -2.46 10.75
N ALA A 24 27.82 -3.76 10.92
CA ALA A 24 27.17 -4.29 12.12
C ALA A 24 27.89 -3.85 13.40
N ALA A 25 29.22 -3.96 13.44
CA ALA A 25 29.99 -3.57 14.62
C ALA A 25 29.95 -2.06 14.89
N VAL A 26 30.17 -1.20 13.88
CA VAL A 26 30.15 0.25 14.08
C VAL A 26 28.75 0.76 14.38
N THR A 27 27.68 0.12 13.89
CA THR A 27 26.30 0.51 14.24
C THR A 27 25.96 0.21 15.69
N GLU A 28 26.56 -0.82 16.30
CA GLU A 28 26.37 -1.15 17.70
C GLU A 28 27.28 -0.33 18.63
N ASN A 29 28.52 -0.07 18.22
CA ASN A 29 29.45 0.79 18.94
C ASN A 29 30.44 1.46 17.98
N HIS A 30 30.39 2.79 17.89
CA HIS A 30 31.23 3.59 17.00
C HIS A 30 32.74 3.39 17.26
N GLN A 31 33.14 3.00 18.48
CA GLN A 31 34.54 2.70 18.82
C GLN A 31 35.09 1.47 18.08
N ALA A 32 34.22 0.61 17.52
CA ALA A 32 34.65 -0.53 16.72
C ALA A 32 35.43 -0.11 15.46
N LEU A 33 35.31 1.15 15.02
CA LEU A 33 36.05 1.71 13.91
C LEU A 33 37.58 1.55 14.05
N GLU A 34 38.12 1.59 15.28
CA GLU A 34 39.56 1.38 15.54
C GLU A 34 40.06 0.02 15.06
N TYR A 35 39.16 -0.97 14.97
CA TYR A 35 39.48 -2.35 14.61
C TYR A 35 39.04 -2.73 13.20
N VAL A 36 38.48 -1.79 12.43
CA VAL A 36 38.06 -2.01 11.03
C VAL A 36 39.28 -2.01 10.12
N ASP A 37 39.37 -3.01 9.22
CA ASP A 37 40.44 -3.08 8.23
C ASP A 37 40.45 -1.81 7.37
N PRO A 38 41.63 -1.26 7.00
CA PRO A 38 41.73 -0.01 6.25
C PRO A 38 40.93 0.04 4.95
N GLU A 39 40.70 -1.11 4.32
CA GLU A 39 39.86 -1.27 3.13
C GLU A 39 38.39 -0.86 3.36
N PHE A 40 37.85 -1.05 4.57
CA PHE A 40 36.45 -0.75 4.92
C PHE A 40 36.30 0.50 5.81
N ALA A 41 37.41 1.07 6.29
CA ALA A 41 37.40 2.12 7.30
C ALA A 41 36.67 3.39 6.84
N GLU A 42 36.80 3.77 5.56
CA GLU A 42 36.12 4.94 4.99
C GLU A 42 34.59 4.75 5.01
N GLN A 43 34.09 3.63 4.47
CA GLN A 43 32.66 3.31 4.50
C GLN A 43 32.12 3.20 5.93
N ALA A 44 32.86 2.55 6.84
CA ALA A 44 32.46 2.42 8.23
C ALA A 44 32.37 3.78 8.95
N SER A 45 33.27 4.70 8.62
CA SER A 45 33.22 6.08 9.12
C SER A 45 32.00 6.84 8.58
N LEU A 46 31.68 6.67 7.29
CA LEU A 46 30.47 7.26 6.68
C LEU A 46 29.19 6.71 7.33
N MET A 47 29.14 5.40 7.60
CA MET A 47 28.02 4.78 8.32
C MET A 47 27.80 5.45 9.67
N ILE A 48 28.86 5.65 10.47
CA ILE A 48 28.77 6.36 11.75
C ILE A 48 28.23 7.78 11.56
N ALA A 49 28.77 8.54 10.61
CA ALA A 49 28.35 9.91 10.35
C ALA A 49 26.85 10.01 9.99
N VAL A 50 26.35 9.08 9.17
CA VAL A 50 24.93 9.00 8.78
C VAL A 50 24.04 8.57 9.95
N LEU A 51 24.51 7.68 10.83
CA LEU A 51 23.77 7.29 12.03
C LEU A 51 23.61 8.44 13.02
N GLU A 52 24.59 9.35 13.09
CA GLU A 52 24.54 10.56 13.91
C GLU A 52 23.71 11.68 13.27
N ASN A 53 23.83 11.86 11.94
CA ASN A 53 23.10 12.84 11.16
C ASN A 53 22.73 12.26 9.77
N PRO A 54 21.51 11.73 9.59
CA PRO A 54 21.09 11.09 8.35
C PRO A 54 21.21 11.98 7.12
N MET A 55 20.97 13.29 7.26
CA MET A 55 21.03 14.26 6.17
C MET A 55 22.45 14.51 5.64
N SER A 56 23.49 14.13 6.39
CA SER A 56 24.88 14.22 5.92
C SER A 56 25.10 13.45 4.62
N ILE A 57 24.27 12.43 4.35
CA ILE A 57 24.32 11.61 3.14
C ILE A 57 24.20 12.44 1.85
N LEU A 58 23.42 13.53 1.87
CA LEU A 58 23.22 14.40 0.71
C LEU A 58 24.46 15.24 0.43
N ASP A 59 25.09 15.80 1.48
CA ASP A 59 26.35 16.56 1.35
C ASP A 59 27.47 15.65 0.85
N ILE A 60 27.61 14.45 1.41
CA ILE A 60 28.63 13.46 1.00
C ILE A 60 28.42 13.09 -0.47
N TRP A 61 27.19 12.77 -0.87
CA TRP A 61 26.87 12.41 -2.26
C TRP A 61 27.15 13.56 -3.22
N SER A 62 26.77 14.80 -2.87
CA SER A 62 26.92 15.97 -3.73
C SER A 62 28.38 16.28 -4.10
N LYS A 63 29.33 15.92 -3.24
CA LYS A 63 30.76 16.09 -3.51
C LYS A 63 31.29 15.09 -4.53
N GLY A 64 30.69 13.90 -4.62
CA GLY A 64 31.07 12.87 -5.59
C GLY A 64 32.49 12.33 -5.41
N GLU A 65 33.09 12.52 -4.24
CA GLU A 65 34.48 12.15 -3.95
C GLU A 65 34.63 10.67 -3.58
N ILE A 66 33.56 10.06 -3.05
CA ILE A 66 33.55 8.71 -2.50
C ILE A 66 32.33 7.96 -3.01
N GLU A 67 32.53 6.72 -3.46
CA GLU A 67 31.43 5.80 -3.79
C GLU A 67 30.77 5.33 -2.49
N ILE A 68 29.46 5.55 -2.34
CA ILE A 68 28.73 5.23 -1.11
C ILE A 68 28.00 3.91 -1.28
N SER A 69 28.23 2.97 -0.36
CA SER A 69 27.51 1.69 -0.34
C SER A 69 26.01 1.86 -0.06
N GLN A 70 25.21 0.94 -0.61
CA GLN A 70 23.75 0.97 -0.48
C GLN A 70 23.28 0.88 0.96
N GLU A 71 23.98 0.12 1.81
CA GLU A 71 23.64 -0.06 3.21
C GLU A 71 23.66 1.26 3.97
N ILE A 72 24.54 2.20 3.59
CA ILE A 72 24.58 3.54 4.20
C ILE A 72 23.34 4.35 3.80
N PHE A 73 22.93 4.30 2.53
CA PHE A 73 21.68 4.94 2.10
C PHE A 73 20.47 4.32 2.81
N VAL A 74 20.44 3.00 2.96
CA VAL A 74 19.39 2.30 3.71
C VAL A 74 19.38 2.75 5.16
N ALA A 75 20.53 2.87 5.81
CA ALA A 75 20.63 3.35 7.19
C ALA A 75 20.12 4.80 7.34
N ALA A 76 20.44 5.68 6.39
CA ALA A 76 19.94 7.05 6.36
C ALA A 76 18.41 7.08 6.20
N MET A 77 17.90 6.35 5.21
CA MET A 77 16.45 6.23 4.93
C MET A 77 15.69 5.64 6.10
N GLN A 78 16.30 4.76 6.90
CA GLN A 78 15.64 4.20 8.07
C GLN A 78 15.43 5.24 9.20
N LYS A 79 16.11 6.39 9.14
CA LYS A 79 16.06 7.43 10.17
C LYS A 79 15.23 8.63 9.72
N GLU A 80 15.48 9.16 8.52
CA GLU A 80 14.81 10.38 8.01
C GLU A 80 14.38 10.25 6.53
N PRO A 81 13.50 9.29 6.18
CA PRO A 81 13.21 8.99 4.78
C PRO A 81 12.51 10.15 4.05
N GLU A 82 11.52 10.79 4.67
CA GLU A 82 10.74 11.87 4.05
C GLU A 82 11.64 13.04 3.63
N LYS A 83 12.49 13.50 4.55
CA LYS A 83 13.37 14.65 4.31
C LYS A 83 14.41 14.33 3.24
N ILE A 84 15.05 13.16 3.33
CA ILE A 84 16.03 12.70 2.34
C ILE A 84 15.39 12.60 0.96
N LEU A 85 14.22 11.97 0.81
CA LEU A 85 13.52 11.87 -0.48
C LEU A 85 13.13 13.25 -1.02
N SER A 86 12.66 14.15 -0.14
CA SER A 86 12.24 15.50 -0.51
C SER A 86 13.38 16.45 -0.91
N GLU A 87 14.63 16.13 -0.59
CA GLU A 87 15.80 16.95 -0.96
C GLU A 87 16.66 16.26 -2.05
N ALA A 88 16.62 14.93 -2.15
CA ALA A 88 17.37 14.16 -3.14
C ALA A 88 17.04 14.58 -4.59
N TRP A 89 15.80 14.98 -4.86
CA TRP A 89 15.41 15.46 -6.19
C TRP A 89 16.14 16.75 -6.59
N GLU A 90 16.41 17.66 -5.64
CA GLU A 90 17.04 18.97 -5.92
C GLU A 90 18.46 18.79 -6.45
N ILE A 91 19.13 17.73 -6.02
CA ILE A 91 20.49 17.39 -6.40
C ILE A 91 20.56 16.27 -7.44
N ASN A 92 19.42 15.86 -8.01
CA ASN A 92 19.31 14.77 -9.00
C ASN A 92 19.96 13.45 -8.51
N MET A 93 19.79 13.17 -7.23
CA MET A 93 20.27 11.95 -6.60
C MET A 93 19.29 10.81 -6.84
N LEU A 94 19.79 9.73 -7.44
CA LEU A 94 19.02 8.53 -7.75
C LEU A 94 19.46 7.38 -6.86
N PHE A 95 18.49 6.64 -6.36
CA PHE A 95 18.75 5.47 -5.52
C PHE A 95 18.42 4.17 -6.23
N GLU A 96 18.98 3.08 -5.72
CA GLU A 96 18.55 1.75 -6.11
C GLU A 96 17.21 1.37 -5.46
N GLN A 97 16.55 0.38 -6.05
CA GLN A 97 15.21 -0.05 -5.62
C GLN A 97 15.19 -0.46 -4.14
N ASP A 98 16.25 -1.09 -3.63
CA ASP A 98 16.31 -1.54 -2.23
C ASP A 98 16.34 -0.37 -1.23
N VAL A 99 16.90 0.77 -1.62
CA VAL A 99 16.91 2.00 -0.80
C VAL A 99 15.52 2.61 -0.75
N TYR A 100 14.84 2.75 -1.89
CA TYR A 100 13.45 3.19 -1.92
C TYR A 100 12.54 2.23 -1.15
N ALA A 101 12.74 0.92 -1.32
CA ALA A 101 11.98 -0.10 -0.62
C ALA A 101 12.20 -0.02 0.91
N ALA A 102 13.38 0.37 1.38
CA ALA A 102 13.62 0.59 2.81
C ALA A 102 12.76 1.73 3.37
N ALA A 103 12.66 2.85 2.65
CA ALA A 103 11.79 3.97 3.04
C ALA A 103 10.30 3.58 3.00
N LEU A 104 9.85 2.93 1.92
CA LEU A 104 8.44 2.55 1.73
C LEU A 104 7.95 1.47 2.71
N LYS A 105 8.87 0.69 3.28
CA LYS A 105 8.57 -0.24 4.39
C LYS A 105 8.34 0.45 5.73
N LEU A 106 8.73 1.73 5.87
CA LEU A 106 8.41 2.55 7.04
C LEU A 106 7.10 3.32 6.83
N ASP A 107 6.92 3.86 5.63
CA ASP A 107 5.70 4.52 5.22
C ASP A 107 5.51 4.43 3.70
N GLY A 108 4.55 3.61 3.28
CA GLY A 108 4.19 3.44 1.87
C GLY A 108 3.70 4.72 1.19
N THR A 109 3.20 5.72 1.92
CA THR A 109 2.73 6.99 1.32
C THR A 109 3.86 7.85 0.79
N LEU A 110 5.10 7.60 1.23
CA LEU A 110 6.31 8.25 0.70
C LEU A 110 6.54 8.00 -0.80
N ILE A 111 5.81 7.06 -1.41
CA ILE A 111 5.79 6.86 -2.85
C ILE A 111 5.47 8.14 -3.63
N GLN A 112 4.75 9.08 -3.00
CA GLN A 112 4.43 10.39 -3.58
C GLN A 112 5.67 11.27 -3.82
N LEU A 113 6.78 10.99 -3.12
CA LEU A 113 8.05 11.71 -3.24
C LEU A 113 9.02 11.03 -4.21
N ILE A 114 8.60 9.94 -4.86
CA ILE A 114 9.44 9.18 -5.79
C ILE A 114 8.82 9.31 -7.18
N ASP A 115 9.58 9.85 -8.12
CA ASP A 115 9.13 10.05 -9.50
C ASP A 115 8.97 8.71 -10.26
N SER A 116 8.11 8.71 -11.27
CA SER A 116 8.03 7.68 -12.31
C SER A 116 9.06 8.04 -13.39
N PRO A 117 10.18 7.32 -13.55
CA PRO A 117 10.22 5.85 -13.54
C PRO A 117 10.90 5.18 -12.33
N GLN A 118 11.43 5.94 -11.37
CA GLN A 118 12.23 5.39 -10.27
C GLN A 118 11.42 4.45 -9.37
N ARG A 119 10.11 4.68 -9.22
CA ARG A 119 9.26 3.91 -8.33
C ARG A 119 8.68 2.60 -8.89
N ASP A 120 8.82 2.32 -10.19
CA ASP A 120 8.13 1.19 -10.84
C ASP A 120 8.36 -0.16 -10.14
N GLY A 121 9.60 -0.42 -9.71
CA GLY A 121 9.99 -1.66 -9.03
C GLY A 121 9.59 -1.75 -7.55
N VAL A 122 9.05 -0.67 -6.96
CA VAL A 122 8.79 -0.59 -5.52
C VAL A 122 7.34 -0.21 -5.18
N ILE A 123 6.47 0.01 -6.18
CA ILE A 123 5.04 0.29 -5.97
C ILE A 123 4.39 -0.79 -5.09
N ASP A 124 4.67 -2.07 -5.36
CA ASP A 124 4.05 -3.15 -4.60
C ASP A 124 4.55 -3.20 -3.14
N VAL A 125 5.77 -2.72 -2.87
CA VAL A 125 6.28 -2.53 -1.50
C VAL A 125 5.46 -1.45 -0.78
N ALA A 126 5.24 -0.32 -1.45
CA ALA A 126 4.44 0.79 -0.92
C ALA A 126 3.00 0.35 -0.61
N LEU A 127 2.32 -0.30 -1.58
CA LEU A 127 0.95 -0.78 -1.43
C LEU A 127 0.84 -1.86 -0.34
N ASN A 128 1.84 -2.73 -0.21
CA ASN A 128 1.88 -3.72 0.86
C ASN A 128 1.97 -3.07 2.24
N HIS A 129 2.76 -2.01 2.40
CA HIS A 129 2.80 -1.26 3.65
C HIS A 129 1.51 -0.46 3.89
N SER A 130 1.15 0.41 2.95
CA SER A 130 -0.03 1.27 3.01
C SER A 130 -0.84 1.18 1.71
N PRO A 131 -2.00 0.51 1.71
CA PRO A 131 -2.89 0.46 0.55
C PRO A 131 -3.31 1.84 0.03
N PHE A 132 -3.35 2.84 0.92
CA PHE A 132 -3.67 4.23 0.60
C PHE A 132 -2.66 4.87 -0.37
N ALA A 133 -1.43 4.33 -0.45
CA ALA A 133 -0.42 4.77 -1.41
C ALA A 133 -0.89 4.71 -2.87
N ILE A 134 -1.96 3.96 -3.18
CA ILE A 134 -2.58 3.93 -4.51
C ILE A 134 -3.07 5.31 -4.98
N GLU A 135 -3.44 6.22 -4.07
CA GLU A 135 -3.90 7.57 -4.41
C GLU A 135 -2.85 8.33 -5.23
N HIS A 136 -1.57 8.12 -4.92
CA HIS A 136 -0.44 8.82 -5.54
C HIS A 136 0.05 8.19 -6.85
N LEU A 137 -0.58 7.09 -7.29
CA LEU A 137 -0.20 6.39 -8.51
C LEU A 137 -0.92 6.96 -9.73
N SER A 138 -0.23 6.98 -10.87
CA SER A 138 -0.82 7.29 -12.17
C SER A 138 -1.78 6.20 -12.62
N SER A 139 -2.56 6.49 -13.66
CA SER A 139 -3.48 5.50 -14.23
C SER A 139 -2.76 4.29 -14.81
N GLU A 140 -1.56 4.47 -15.38
CA GLU A 140 -0.75 3.39 -15.92
C GLU A 140 -0.18 2.46 -14.83
N GLU A 141 0.12 3.02 -13.65
CA GLU A 141 0.64 2.27 -12.50
C GLU A 141 -0.44 1.47 -11.77
N LYS A 142 -1.71 1.88 -11.87
CA LYS A 142 -2.90 1.25 -11.29
C LYS A 142 -3.36 0.04 -12.10
N THR A 143 -2.53 -1.00 -12.14
CA THR A 143 -2.90 -2.27 -12.77
C THR A 143 -4.10 -2.90 -12.09
N HIS A 144 -4.90 -3.65 -12.84
CA HIS A 144 -6.03 -4.43 -12.31
C HIS A 144 -5.68 -5.22 -11.04
N ALA A 145 -4.53 -5.90 -11.02
CA ALA A 145 -4.05 -6.67 -9.88
C ALA A 145 -3.78 -5.80 -8.63
N ARG A 146 -3.22 -4.59 -8.81
CA ARG A 146 -2.98 -3.65 -7.71
C ARG A 146 -4.29 -3.07 -7.17
N CYS A 147 -5.18 -2.65 -8.07
CA CYS A 147 -6.52 -2.18 -7.70
C CYS A 147 -7.26 -3.24 -6.88
N LEU A 148 -7.28 -4.49 -7.36
CA LEU A 148 -7.94 -5.60 -6.67
C LEU A 148 -7.29 -5.90 -5.31
N SER A 149 -5.95 -5.92 -5.23
CA SER A 149 -5.22 -6.13 -3.97
C SER A 149 -5.56 -5.08 -2.91
N VAL A 150 -5.64 -3.81 -3.32
CA VAL A 150 -5.93 -2.67 -2.44
C VAL A 150 -7.36 -2.71 -1.91
N VAL A 151 -8.36 -2.87 -2.78
CA VAL A 151 -9.77 -2.90 -2.33
C VAL A 151 -10.11 -4.12 -1.48
N ASN A 152 -9.38 -5.23 -1.64
CA ASN A 152 -9.52 -6.39 -0.76
C ASN A 152 -9.04 -6.11 0.68
N ARG A 153 -8.12 -5.16 0.86
CA ARG A 153 -7.64 -4.75 2.19
C ARG A 153 -8.54 -3.67 2.79
N ASP A 154 -8.92 -2.68 1.98
CA ASP A 154 -9.88 -1.65 2.36
C ASP A 154 -10.79 -1.30 1.19
N GLY A 155 -12.05 -1.71 1.30
CA GLY A 155 -13.05 -1.49 0.25
C GLY A 155 -13.31 -0.01 -0.03
N MET A 156 -13.06 0.89 0.92
CA MET A 156 -13.25 2.33 0.73
C MET A 156 -12.27 2.91 -0.30
N LEU A 157 -11.13 2.25 -0.53
CA LEU A 157 -10.15 2.66 -1.52
C LEU A 157 -10.64 2.48 -2.96
N LEU A 158 -11.85 1.93 -3.16
CA LEU A 158 -12.54 1.96 -4.45
C LEU A 158 -12.61 3.38 -5.04
N GLU A 159 -12.64 4.41 -4.19
CA GLU A 159 -12.57 5.83 -4.58
C GLU A 159 -11.32 6.19 -5.40
N PHE A 160 -10.19 5.49 -5.16
CA PHE A 160 -8.88 5.85 -5.72
C PHE A 160 -8.37 4.89 -6.81
N VAL A 161 -9.09 3.79 -7.07
CA VAL A 161 -8.66 2.77 -8.04
C VAL A 161 -9.37 2.91 -9.38
N ILE A 162 -8.78 2.31 -10.42
CA ILE A 162 -9.47 2.15 -11.71
C ILE A 162 -10.44 0.97 -11.59
N GLN A 163 -11.71 1.21 -11.90
CA GLN A 163 -12.74 0.18 -12.00
C GLN A 163 -12.79 -0.32 -13.45
N ASP A 164 -11.78 -1.08 -13.87
CA ASP A 164 -11.73 -1.65 -15.23
C ASP A 164 -12.58 -2.92 -15.38
N SER A 165 -13.09 -3.45 -14.26
CA SER A 165 -13.90 -4.65 -14.22
C SER A 165 -14.85 -4.70 -13.01
N ILE A 166 -15.89 -5.50 -13.13
CA ILE A 166 -16.92 -5.67 -12.09
C ILE A 166 -16.38 -6.31 -10.80
N ASP A 167 -15.37 -7.18 -10.89
CA ASP A 167 -14.83 -7.91 -9.74
C ASP A 167 -14.09 -7.00 -8.76
N ILE A 168 -13.49 -5.90 -9.21
CA ILE A 168 -12.95 -4.85 -8.31
C ILE A 168 -14.07 -4.27 -7.46
N CYS A 169 -15.22 -3.94 -8.08
CA CYS A 169 -16.38 -3.39 -7.37
C CYS A 169 -16.96 -4.42 -6.38
N ILE A 170 -17.10 -5.68 -6.81
CA ILE A 170 -17.56 -6.78 -5.96
C ILE A 170 -16.61 -6.97 -4.77
N ALA A 171 -15.29 -7.01 -4.99
CA ALA A 171 -14.30 -7.14 -3.94
C ALA A 171 -14.36 -5.98 -2.94
N ALA A 172 -14.48 -4.74 -3.44
CA ALA A 172 -14.59 -3.56 -2.61
C ALA A 172 -15.84 -3.59 -1.72
N VAL A 173 -17.02 -3.84 -2.27
CA VAL A 173 -18.27 -3.85 -1.48
C VAL A 173 -18.39 -5.08 -0.60
N HIS A 174 -17.77 -6.20 -1.00
CA HIS A 174 -17.64 -7.37 -0.14
C HIS A 174 -16.80 -7.02 1.09
N GLN A 175 -15.68 -6.32 0.89
CA GLN A 175 -14.82 -5.92 1.99
C GLN A 175 -15.47 -4.83 2.86
N ASN A 176 -15.98 -3.77 2.25
CA ASN A 176 -16.71 -2.71 2.93
C ASN A 176 -17.97 -2.33 2.12
N PRO A 177 -19.17 -2.73 2.56
CA PRO A 177 -20.44 -2.37 1.91
C PRO A 177 -20.62 -0.87 1.64
N MET A 178 -20.06 0.01 2.47
CA MET A 178 -20.10 1.46 2.25
C MET A 178 -19.34 1.92 1.01
N ALA A 179 -18.45 1.09 0.45
CA ALA A 179 -17.79 1.33 -0.82
C ALA A 179 -18.77 1.43 -1.99
N ILE A 180 -20.02 0.97 -1.84
CA ILE A 180 -21.08 1.08 -2.87
C ILE A 180 -21.22 2.53 -3.38
N LYS A 181 -20.95 3.52 -2.52
CA LYS A 181 -21.05 4.94 -2.85
C LYS A 181 -20.01 5.41 -3.87
N PHE A 182 -18.95 4.63 -4.07
CA PHE A 182 -17.85 4.91 -5.01
C PHE A 182 -17.92 4.06 -6.27
N VAL A 183 -18.91 3.16 -6.40
CA VAL A 183 -19.04 2.34 -7.60
C VAL A 183 -19.46 3.21 -8.78
N ASP A 184 -18.67 3.20 -9.86
CA ASP A 184 -18.94 3.93 -11.09
C ASP A 184 -20.24 3.46 -11.72
N LEU A 185 -20.96 4.37 -12.39
CA LEU A 185 -22.27 4.09 -12.99
C LEU A 185 -22.26 2.85 -13.91
N ALA A 186 -21.14 2.59 -14.61
CA ALA A 186 -20.99 1.44 -15.48
C ALA A 186 -21.05 0.09 -14.73
N TRP A 187 -20.67 0.06 -13.45
CA TRP A 187 -20.57 -1.15 -12.62
C TRP A 187 -21.64 -1.26 -11.54
N GLN A 188 -22.51 -0.26 -11.43
CA GLN A 188 -23.69 -0.35 -10.60
C GLN A 188 -24.64 -1.40 -11.21
N THR A 189 -24.47 -2.65 -10.79
CA THR A 189 -25.19 -3.83 -11.31
C THR A 189 -25.81 -4.58 -10.13
N PRO A 190 -26.92 -5.31 -10.33
CA PRO A 190 -27.56 -6.01 -9.23
C PRO A 190 -26.59 -6.95 -8.49
N VAL A 191 -25.64 -7.59 -9.17
CA VAL A 191 -24.63 -8.44 -8.53
C VAL A 191 -23.82 -7.67 -7.47
N VAL A 192 -23.40 -6.44 -7.75
CA VAL A 192 -22.64 -5.60 -6.80
C VAL A 192 -23.51 -5.21 -5.59
N PHE A 193 -24.78 -4.83 -5.80
CA PHE A 193 -25.68 -4.50 -4.69
C PHE A 193 -26.01 -5.72 -3.83
N VAL A 194 -26.28 -6.85 -4.48
CA VAL A 194 -26.45 -8.15 -3.82
C VAL A 194 -25.26 -8.45 -2.93
N GLU A 195 -24.04 -8.24 -3.43
CA GLU A 195 -22.84 -8.47 -2.65
C GLU A 195 -22.75 -7.54 -1.44
N ALA A 196 -22.96 -6.23 -1.63
CA ALA A 196 -22.96 -5.25 -0.55
C ALA A 196 -23.98 -5.58 0.56
N MET A 197 -25.16 -6.07 0.17
CA MET A 197 -26.23 -6.43 1.10
C MET A 197 -25.97 -7.71 1.89
N LYS A 198 -25.06 -8.60 1.48
CA LYS A 198 -24.79 -9.84 2.23
C LYS A 198 -24.34 -9.56 3.67
N LYS A 199 -23.78 -8.39 3.95
CA LYS A 199 -23.45 -7.92 5.31
C LYS A 199 -24.68 -7.25 5.95
N ALA A 200 -25.47 -8.08 6.63
CA ALA A 200 -26.72 -7.74 7.32
C ALA A 200 -26.68 -6.50 8.24
N SER A 201 -25.58 -6.26 8.96
CA SER A 201 -25.46 -5.15 9.92
C SER A 201 -25.38 -3.77 9.26
N GLU A 202 -24.94 -3.68 8.01
CA GLU A 202 -24.68 -2.42 7.30
C GLU A 202 -25.78 -2.06 6.30
N CYS A 203 -26.73 -2.97 6.10
CA CYS A 203 -27.89 -2.86 5.23
C CYS A 203 -28.72 -1.58 5.41
N ASN A 204 -28.95 -1.13 6.65
CA ASN A 204 -29.70 0.11 6.90
C ASN A 204 -29.00 1.35 6.35
N GLN A 205 -27.67 1.35 6.31
CA GLN A 205 -26.88 2.46 5.80
C GLN A 205 -26.85 2.50 4.27
N LEU A 206 -27.22 1.39 3.62
CA LEU A 206 -27.27 1.26 2.15
C LEU A 206 -28.58 1.80 1.53
N LEU A 207 -29.64 1.99 2.32
CA LEU A 207 -30.97 2.42 1.86
C LEU A 207 -30.95 3.67 0.94
N PRO A 208 -30.18 4.73 1.21
CA PRO A 208 -30.12 5.90 0.32
C PRO A 208 -29.60 5.57 -1.09
N PHE A 209 -28.66 4.63 -1.20
CA PHE A 209 -28.06 4.22 -2.48
C PHE A 209 -29.00 3.33 -3.28
N MET A 210 -29.86 2.56 -2.61
CA MET A 210 -30.91 1.78 -3.26
C MET A 210 -31.96 2.66 -3.93
N SER A 211 -32.23 3.86 -3.39
CA SER A 211 -33.20 4.77 -3.99
C SER A 211 -32.75 5.37 -5.33
N GLN A 212 -31.44 5.43 -5.58
CA GLN A 212 -30.86 5.91 -6.84
C GLN A 212 -31.00 4.87 -7.98
N PHE A 213 -31.41 3.64 -7.64
CA PHE A 213 -31.55 2.50 -8.55
C PHE A 213 -32.94 2.34 -9.17
N TYR A 214 -33.95 3.10 -8.71
CA TYR A 214 -35.31 3.04 -9.25
C TYR A 214 -35.45 3.52 -10.71
N THR A 215 -34.37 3.97 -11.36
CA THR A 215 -34.29 4.14 -12.83
C THR A 215 -34.02 2.80 -13.54
N LEU A 216 -34.87 1.80 -13.27
CA LEU A 216 -34.86 0.42 -13.79
C LEU A 216 -35.13 0.28 -15.32
N GLN A 217 -35.11 1.38 -16.09
CA GLN A 217 -35.48 1.36 -17.50
C GLN A 217 -34.43 0.74 -18.43
N HIS A 218 -33.21 0.46 -17.95
CA HIS A 218 -32.09 0.08 -18.81
C HIS A 218 -31.54 -1.35 -18.61
N TRP A 219 -32.11 -2.16 -17.71
CA TRP A 219 -31.55 -3.49 -17.42
C TRP A 219 -32.10 -4.58 -18.33
N SER A 220 -31.19 -5.48 -18.75
CA SER A 220 -31.55 -6.66 -19.52
C SER A 220 -32.40 -7.65 -18.68
N PRO A 221 -33.33 -8.40 -19.30
CA PRO A 221 -34.19 -9.36 -18.61
C PRO A 221 -33.48 -10.41 -17.72
N PRO A 222 -32.27 -10.90 -18.05
CA PRO A 222 -31.51 -11.81 -17.17
C PRO A 222 -31.13 -11.18 -15.83
N LEU A 223 -30.74 -9.89 -15.83
CA LEU A 223 -30.37 -9.15 -14.63
C LEU A 223 -31.58 -8.88 -13.73
N LYS A 224 -32.75 -8.60 -14.34
CA LYS A 224 -34.02 -8.49 -13.60
C LYS A 224 -34.37 -9.80 -12.91
N SER A 225 -34.18 -10.93 -13.59
CA SER A 225 -34.47 -12.26 -13.04
C SER A 225 -33.54 -12.63 -11.88
N GLN A 226 -32.26 -12.29 -11.97
CA GLN A 226 -31.29 -12.48 -10.87
C GLN A 226 -31.62 -11.61 -9.66
N LEU A 227 -32.01 -10.35 -9.87
CA LEU A 227 -32.43 -9.45 -8.79
C LEU A 227 -33.71 -9.97 -8.11
N ILE A 228 -34.72 -10.39 -8.89
CA ILE A 228 -35.94 -11.00 -8.35
C ILE A 228 -35.62 -12.27 -7.53
N ALA A 229 -34.75 -13.15 -8.05
CA ALA A 229 -34.32 -14.35 -7.35
C ALA A 229 -33.56 -14.03 -6.06
N PHE A 230 -32.71 -12.99 -6.06
CA PHE A 230 -32.03 -12.52 -4.86
C PHE A 230 -33.01 -11.94 -3.84
N VAL A 231 -33.96 -11.09 -4.25
CA VAL A 231 -35.00 -10.57 -3.34
C VAL A 231 -35.79 -11.71 -2.72
N HIS A 232 -36.17 -12.72 -3.51
CA HIS A 232 -36.82 -13.92 -2.97
C HIS A 232 -35.92 -14.69 -2.02
N THR A 233 -34.62 -14.76 -2.29
CA THR A 233 -33.64 -15.40 -1.43
C THR A 233 -33.48 -14.65 -0.11
N VAL A 234 -33.37 -13.31 -0.13
CA VAL A 234 -33.34 -12.44 1.07
C VAL A 234 -34.62 -12.54 1.87
N ALA A 235 -35.78 -12.58 1.20
CA ALA A 235 -37.07 -12.80 1.86
C ALA A 235 -37.17 -14.20 2.51
N SER A 236 -36.47 -15.20 1.95
CA SER A 236 -36.43 -16.58 2.47
C SER A 236 -35.36 -16.81 3.54
N LEU A 237 -34.26 -16.05 3.53
CA LEU A 237 -33.22 -16.03 4.55
C LEU A 237 -33.74 -15.22 5.73
N ASN A 238 -34.54 -15.87 6.59
CA ASN A 238 -35.04 -15.39 7.89
C ASN A 238 -35.05 -13.86 8.05
N ALA A 239 -36.21 -13.23 7.88
CA ALA A 239 -36.43 -11.79 8.03
C ALA A 239 -35.90 -11.14 9.34
N GLY A 240 -35.41 -11.93 10.31
CA GLY A 240 -34.68 -11.43 11.48
C GLY A 240 -33.20 -11.07 11.24
N SER A 241 -32.61 -11.46 10.10
CA SER A 241 -31.24 -11.11 9.72
C SER A 241 -31.14 -9.79 8.95
N PHE A 242 -32.26 -9.31 8.40
CA PHE A 242 -32.31 -8.07 7.62
C PHE A 242 -33.35 -7.12 8.22
N PRO A 243 -33.10 -5.80 8.25
CA PRO A 243 -34.08 -4.83 8.71
C PRO A 243 -35.40 -4.92 7.92
N GLU A 244 -36.54 -4.94 8.61
CA GLU A 244 -37.88 -5.04 8.00
C GLU A 244 -38.15 -3.99 6.90
N PRO A 245 -37.71 -2.71 7.02
CA PRO A 245 -37.85 -1.73 5.94
C PRO A 245 -37.09 -2.12 4.68
N LEU A 246 -35.89 -2.70 4.81
CA LEU A 246 -35.08 -3.14 3.67
C LEU A 246 -35.75 -4.32 2.95
N VAL A 247 -36.25 -5.31 3.70
CA VAL A 247 -36.96 -6.46 3.11
C VAL A 247 -38.19 -5.98 2.35
N ARG A 248 -38.92 -5.00 2.89
CA ARG A 248 -40.06 -4.38 2.23
C ARG A 248 -39.66 -3.64 0.95
N ASP A 249 -38.64 -2.79 0.99
CA ASP A 249 -38.17 -2.03 -0.19
C ASP A 249 -37.66 -2.97 -1.29
N LEU A 250 -36.99 -4.06 -0.93
CA LEU A 250 -36.56 -5.11 -1.86
C LEU A 250 -37.76 -5.85 -2.47
N LEU A 251 -38.76 -6.20 -1.67
CA LEU A 251 -40.00 -6.83 -2.15
C LEU A 251 -40.77 -5.90 -3.09
N ASP A 252 -40.89 -4.62 -2.73
CA ASP A 252 -41.54 -3.59 -3.57
C ASP A 252 -40.78 -3.41 -4.89
N CYS A 253 -39.44 -3.39 -4.86
CA CYS A 253 -38.60 -3.46 -6.07
C CYS A 253 -38.91 -4.70 -6.92
N SER A 254 -39.02 -5.89 -6.31
CA SER A 254 -39.31 -7.13 -7.06
C SER A 254 -40.69 -7.14 -7.70
N LEU A 255 -41.68 -6.51 -7.06
CA LEU A 255 -43.04 -6.38 -7.60
C LEU A 255 -43.07 -5.42 -8.80
N GLN A 256 -42.26 -4.35 -8.80
CA GLN A 256 -42.11 -3.45 -9.94
C GLN A 256 -41.35 -4.09 -11.12
N LEU A 257 -40.61 -5.17 -10.89
CA LEU A 257 -39.81 -5.88 -11.89
C LEU A 257 -40.54 -7.05 -12.58
N ARG A 258 -41.68 -7.49 -12.03
CA ARG A 258 -42.55 -8.55 -12.61
C ARG A 258 -43.49 -7.99 -13.66
#